data_AF-A0A951BUY7-F1
#
_entry.id   AF-A0A951BUY7-F1
#
_cell.length_a   1.000
_cell.length_b   1.000
_cell.length_c   1.000
_cell.angle_alpha   90.00
_cell.angle_beta   90.00
_cell.angle_gamma   90.00
#
_symmetry.space_group_name_H-M   'P 1'
#
loop_
_entity.id
_entity.type
_entity.pdbx_description
1 polymer ?
#
loop_
_entity_poly.entity_id
_entity_poly.type
_entity_poly.pdbx_seq_one_letter_code
_entity_poly.pdbx_strand_id
1 'polypeptide(L)' 'MSPAGHWPQLRAAIEAGADACYLGLKHFTARAKVGFDLAELPEVMRTLHRRGVRGYLTFNTLV' A
#
# COMPACT_ATOMS: atom_id res chain seq x y z
N MET A 1 4.73 -5.05 -10.38
CA MET A 1 4.55 -3.96 -9.39
C MET A 1 3.35 -3.08 -9.72
N SER A 2 2.47 -2.81 -8.75
CA SER A 2 1.23 -2.01 -8.94
C SER A 2 1.03 -1.01 -7.79
N PRO A 3 0.49 0.21 -8.04
CA PRO A 3 0.16 1.16 -6.97
C PRO A 3 -1.12 0.72 -6.22
N ALA A 4 -1.07 0.76 -4.89
CA ALA A 4 -2.21 0.44 -4.03
C ALA A 4 -2.39 1.51 -2.96
N GLY A 5 -3.34 2.42 -3.20
CA GLY A 5 -3.67 3.49 -2.26
C GLY A 5 -4.74 3.09 -1.22
N HIS A 6 -5.55 2.06 -1.50
CA HIS A 6 -6.61 1.56 -0.61
C HIS A 6 -6.88 0.07 -0.82
N TRP A 7 -7.66 -0.56 0.07
CA TRP A 7 -8.01 -1.98 0.05
C TRP A 7 -8.49 -2.54 -1.31
N PRO A 8 -9.37 -1.86 -2.07
CA PRO A 8 -9.81 -2.40 -3.36
C PRO A 8 -8.65 -2.53 -4.38
N GLN A 9 -7.77 -1.53 -4.42
CA GLN A 9 -6.61 -1.54 -5.32
C GLN A 9 -5.58 -2.58 -4.89
N LEU A 10 -5.38 -2.74 -3.57
CA LEU A 10 -4.52 -3.79 -3.02
C LEU A 10 -5.02 -5.18 -3.40
N ARG A 11 -6.32 -5.44 -3.23
CA ARG A 11 -6.92 -6.73 -3.60
C ARG A 11 -6.83 -6.99 -5.10
N ALA A 12 -7.15 -5.99 -5.92
CA ALA A 12 -7.02 -6.11 -7.37
C ALA A 12 -5.57 -6.41 -7.79
N ALA A 13 -4.58 -5.77 -7.16
CA ALA A 13 -3.18 -6.03 -7.44
C ALA A 13 -2.76 -7.46 -7.05
N ILE A 14 -3.22 -7.95 -5.89
CA ILE A 14 -2.97 -9.32 -5.44
C ILE A 14 -3.62 -10.33 -6.41
N GLU A 15 -4.88 -10.12 -6.78
CA GLU A 15 -5.64 -11.00 -7.69
C GLU A 15 -5.06 -10.99 -9.11
N ALA A 16 -4.50 -9.86 -9.54
CA ALA A 16 -3.75 -9.75 -10.80
C ALA A 16 -2.36 -10.42 -10.77
N GLY A 17 -1.95 -11.00 -9.64
CA GLY A 17 -0.66 -11.69 -9.51
C GLY A 17 0.53 -10.76 -9.34
N ALA A 18 0.34 -9.57 -8.76
CA ALA A 18 1.45 -8.67 -8.48
C ALA A 18 2.45 -9.32 -7.52
N ASP A 19 3.73 -9.24 -7.87
CA ASP A 19 4.88 -9.65 -7.04
C ASP A 19 5.21 -8.63 -5.94
N ALA A 20 4.75 -7.39 -6.12
CA ALA A 20 5.01 -6.25 -5.26
C ALA A 20 3.92 -5.17 -5.37
N CYS A 21 3.58 -4.54 -4.24
CA CYS A 21 2.65 -3.41 -4.15
C CYS A 21 3.32 -2.19 -3.50
N TYR A 22 3.13 -1.01 -4.09
CA TYR A 22 3.56 0.28 -3.51
C TYR A 22 2.39 0.95 -2.79
N LEU A 23 2.60 1.28 -1.51
CA LEU A 23 1.62 1.81 -0.59
C LEU A 23 1.97 3.28 -0.27
N GLY A 24 0.96 4.15 -0.28
CA GLY A 24 1.09 5.53 0.21
C GLY A 24 0.38 5.71 1.56
N LEU A 25 0.81 6.69 2.35
CA LEU A 25 0.14 7.10 3.58
C LEU A 25 -0.68 8.37 3.38
N LYS A 26 -1.86 8.45 3.99
CA LYS A 26 -2.72 9.66 3.91
C LYS A 26 -2.04 10.91 4.47
N HIS A 27 -1.23 10.78 5.53
CA HIS A 27 -0.69 11.92 6.28
C HIS A 27 0.65 12.47 5.76
N PHE A 28 1.32 11.76 4.84
CA PHE A 28 2.67 12.08 4.39
C PHE A 28 2.75 12.31 2.88
N THR A 29 1.69 12.85 2.28
CA THR A 29 1.66 13.16 0.84
C THR A 29 1.11 14.55 0.59
N ALA A 30 1.90 15.43 -0.03
CA ALA A 30 1.55 16.82 -0.33
C ALA A 30 0.31 16.99 -1.26
N ARG A 31 -0.11 15.92 -1.96
CA ARG A 31 -1.24 15.96 -2.90
C ARG A 31 -2.19 14.75 -2.86
N ALA A 32 -1.92 13.70 -2.08
CA ALA A 32 -2.72 12.48 -2.20
C ALA A 32 -3.87 12.46 -1.19
N LYS A 33 -5.09 12.47 -1.73
CA LYS A 33 -6.35 12.20 -1.01
C LYS A 33 -6.54 10.69 -0.70
N VAL A 34 -5.57 9.87 -1.11
CA VAL A 34 -5.65 8.42 -1.27
C VAL A 34 -4.40 7.79 -0.66
N GLY A 35 -4.57 6.86 0.27
CA GLY A 35 -3.51 6.22 1.04
C GLY A 35 -4.08 5.41 2.20
N PHE A 36 -3.25 4.60 2.83
CA PHE A 36 -3.59 3.89 4.07
C PHE A 36 -3.31 4.77 5.29
N ASP A 37 -4.06 4.53 6.36
CA ASP A 37 -3.70 5.05 7.68
C ASP A 37 -2.59 4.19 8.30
N LEU A 38 -1.81 4.79 9.20
CA LEU A 38 -0.68 4.10 9.84
C LEU A 38 -1.15 2.83 10.60
N ALA A 39 -2.34 2.90 11.18
CA ALA A 39 -2.99 1.80 11.88
C ALA A 39 -3.40 0.64 10.97
N GLU A 40 -3.61 0.87 9.67
CA GLU A 40 -3.98 -0.16 8.70
C GLU A 40 -2.75 -0.93 8.17
N LEU A 41 -1.55 -0.34 8.24
CA LEU A 41 -0.32 -0.93 7.70
C LEU A 41 -0.03 -2.35 8.19
N PRO A 42 -0.17 -2.69 9.49
CA PRO A 42 0.08 -4.06 9.94
C PRO A 42 -0.83 -5.08 9.25
N GLU A 43 -2.09 -4.71 9.02
CA GLU A 43 -3.04 -5.59 8.36
C GLU A 43 -2.78 -5.71 6.85
N VAL A 44 -2.43 -4.60 6.21
CA VAL A 44 -2.02 -4.57 4.80
C VAL A 44 -0.81 -5.47 4.56
N MET A 45 0.25 -5.32 5.37
CA MET A 45 1.47 -6.12 5.25
C MET A 45 1.20 -7.60 5.54
N ARG A 46 0.39 -7.92 6.55
CA ARG A 46 -0.06 -9.30 6.81
C ARG A 46 -0.77 -9.90 5.60
N THR A 47 -1.62 -9.13 4.93
CA THR A 47 -2.38 -9.58 3.76
C THR A 47 -1.46 -9.85 2.57
N LEU A 48 -0.51 -8.96 2.31
CA LEU A 48 0.49 -9.12 1.25
C LEU A 48 1.39 -10.34 1.49
N HIS A 49 1.95 -10.48 2.70
CA HIS A 49 2.87 -11.56 3.03
C HIS A 49 2.22 -12.95 3.00
N ARG A 50 0.95 -13.08 3.41
CA ARG A 50 0.21 -14.35 3.27
C ARG A 50 0.09 -14.81 1.82
N ARG A 51 0.19 -13.89 0.86
CA ARG A 51 0.11 -14.15 -0.58
C ARG A 51 1.49 -14.18 -1.25
N GLY A 52 2.58 -14.05 -0.48
CA GLY A 52 3.94 -13.96 -1.02
C GLY A 52 4.25 -12.66 -1.75
N VAL A 53 3.41 -11.63 -1.60
CA VAL A 53 3.56 -10.33 -2.26
C VAL A 53 4.38 -9.39 -1.38
N ARG A 54 5.33 -8.67 -1.99
CA ARG A 54 6.15 -7.68 -1.27
C ARG A 54 5.41 -6.36 -1.12
N GLY A 55 5.45 -5.76 0.07
CA GLY A 55 4.90 -4.42 0.31
C GLY A 55 6.01 -3.37 0.41
N TYR A 56 5.89 -2.27 -0.34
CA TYR A 56 6.79 -1.12 -0.27
C TYR A 56 6.00 0.10 0.18
N LEU A 57 6.45 0.75 1.25
CA LEU A 57 5.80 1.96 1.76
C LEU A 57 6.55 3.19 1.27
N THR A 58 5.86 4.06 0.54
CA THR A 58 6.41 5.34 0.11
C THR A 58 6.16 6.37 1.20
N PHE A 59 7.25 6.89 1.77
CA PHE A 59 7.22 7.92 2.80
C PHE A 59 7.76 9.22 2.22
N ASN A 60 6.91 10.25 2.12
CA ASN A 60 7.33 11.58 1.67
C ASN A 60 7.36 12.49 2.91
N THR A 61 8.51 12.55 3.60
CA THR A 61 8.72 13.57 4.63
C THR A 61 8.92 14.91 3.93
N LEU A 62 7.89 15.76 3.95
CA LEU A 62 8.12 17.20 3.85
C LEU A 62 8.80 17.61 5.16
N VAL A 63 10.11 17.83 5.10
CA VAL A 63 10.83 18.64 6.11
C VAL A 63 10.77 20.09 5.70
#